data_AF-A0A7W1YTU0-F1
#
_entry.id   AF-A0A7W1YTU0-F1
#
_cell.length_a   1.000
_cell.length_b   1.000
_cell.length_c   1.000
_cell.angle_alpha   90.00
_cell.angle_beta   90.00
_cell.angle_gamma   90.00
#
_symmetry.space_group_name_H-M   'P 1'
#
loop_
_entity.id
_entity.type
_entity.pdbx_description
1 polymer ?
#
loop_
_entity_poly.entity_id
_entity_poly.type
_entity_poly.pdbx_seq_one_letter_code
_entity_poly.pdbx_strand_id
1 'polypeptide(L)'
;MRRREKVALLLVAALVGVAGAAFLMLDGGGDDRGQGNRRRGSDRSESRGPDPVAVRPAGDGLALGTLTVADDVRRCPAGSTCNVVDVSCPGLQESIRGFVSRAEAPGEPRGLVMFFGGGPGKQWYSGRGSDPQGTFARLQSEGMDIVQVRWGGQGWLRAADGEEVGPAQLACRSATVINWVHDTWYEPLEVAPEPGTCGFCLTGNSGGASQITYAITHYGLAEVVDAVIPTSGPPHAELAKGCLANPGDEAYLFPGSARQVIDGSYGARGAEGPCSGSDAAFQPSFERDSIETGGSDYQYPETRVHFIVSPGDETVAVR
;
A
#
# COMPACT_ATOMS: atom_id res chain seq x y z
N MET A 1 39.10 -3.84 -10.95
CA MET A 1 38.24 -2.81 -10.34
C MET A 1 36.99 -2.43 -11.17
N ARG A 2 36.45 -3.29 -12.05
CA ARG A 2 35.17 -3.02 -12.77
C ARG A 2 34.41 -4.30 -13.09
N ARG A 3 33.77 -4.92 -12.10
CA ARG A 3 32.86 -6.08 -12.33
C ARG A 3 31.73 -6.27 -11.30
N ARG A 4 31.56 -5.38 -10.33
CA ARG A 4 30.55 -5.55 -9.25
C ARG A 4 29.23 -4.79 -9.46
N GLU A 5 29.14 -3.85 -10.40
CA GLU A 5 27.90 -3.05 -10.59
C GLU A 5 26.81 -3.73 -11.44
N LYS A 6 27.12 -4.83 -12.16
CA LYS A 6 26.14 -5.48 -13.06
C LYS A 6 25.30 -6.58 -12.42
N VAL A 7 25.57 -6.94 -11.16
CA VAL A 7 24.87 -8.07 -10.50
C VAL A 7 23.59 -7.60 -9.80
N ALA A 8 23.52 -6.35 -9.31
CA ALA A 8 22.33 -5.86 -8.61
C ALA A 8 21.10 -5.65 -9.53
N LEU A 9 21.32 -5.28 -10.80
CA LEU A 9 20.22 -4.93 -11.72
C LEU A 9 19.59 -6.16 -12.42
N LEU A 10 20.33 -7.26 -12.58
CA LEU A 10 19.86 -8.46 -13.29
C LEU A 10 18.97 -9.38 -12.44
N LEU A 11 18.94 -9.16 -11.13
CA LEU A 11 18.30 -10.06 -10.17
C LEU A 11 16.84 -9.69 -9.82
N VAL A 12 16.35 -8.55 -10.33
CA VAL A 12 14.95 -8.12 -10.20
C VAL A 12 14.13 -8.49 -11.44
N ALA A 13 14.76 -8.59 -12.62
CA ALA A 13 14.09 -8.93 -13.87
C ALA A 13 13.73 -10.42 -14.02
N ALA A 14 14.30 -11.31 -13.21
CA ALA A 14 14.17 -12.77 -13.39
C ALA A 14 12.92 -13.41 -12.74
N LEU A 15 12.01 -12.63 -12.14
CA LEU A 15 10.86 -13.16 -11.38
C LEU A 15 9.48 -12.84 -11.99
N VAL A 16 9.42 -12.18 -13.14
CA VAL A 16 8.15 -11.93 -13.84
C VAL A 16 7.82 -13.11 -14.75
N GLY A 17 7.45 -14.22 -14.11
CA GLY A 17 6.88 -15.39 -14.76
C GLY A 17 5.42 -15.13 -15.17
N VAL A 18 5.17 -15.25 -16.46
CA VAL A 18 3.89 -15.15 -17.18
C VAL A 18 2.66 -15.55 -16.34
N ALA A 19 1.82 -14.57 -16.02
CA ALA A 19 0.40 -14.77 -15.76
C ALA A 19 -0.37 -13.62 -16.43
N GLY A 20 -0.50 -13.72 -17.76
CA GLY A 20 -1.40 -12.89 -18.53
C GLY A 20 -2.86 -13.27 -18.25
N ALA A 21 -3.69 -12.22 -18.14
CA ALA A 21 -5.14 -12.19 -18.18
C ALA A 21 -5.92 -12.97 -17.10
N ALA A 22 -6.91 -12.27 -16.53
CA ALA A 22 -7.95 -12.72 -15.61
C ALA A 22 -7.58 -12.88 -14.14
N PHE A 23 -7.32 -11.77 -13.42
CA PHE A 23 -7.39 -11.79 -11.95
C PHE A 23 -7.95 -10.49 -11.35
N LEU A 24 -9.23 -10.22 -11.67
CA LEU A 24 -10.14 -9.39 -10.89
C LEU A 24 -11.39 -10.21 -10.53
N MET A 25 -11.19 -11.41 -9.97
CA MET A 25 -12.26 -12.11 -9.26
C MET A 25 -12.35 -11.49 -7.86
N LEU A 26 -13.37 -10.64 -7.69
CA LEU A 26 -13.91 -10.32 -6.39
C LEU A 26 -14.36 -11.64 -5.75
N ASP A 27 -13.60 -12.15 -4.77
CA ASP A 27 -14.14 -13.16 -3.85
C ASP A 27 -15.20 -12.48 -2.97
N GLY A 28 -16.42 -12.50 -3.48
CA GLY A 28 -17.63 -12.26 -2.72
C GLY A 28 -18.09 -13.55 -2.06
N GLY A 29 -18.31 -13.50 -0.74
CA GLY A 29 -19.25 -14.39 -0.05
C GLY A 29 -18.62 -15.47 0.85
N GLY A 30 -19.04 -15.49 2.11
CA GLY A 30 -18.75 -16.58 3.05
C GLY A 30 -19.19 -16.29 4.48
N ASP A 31 -20.50 -16.38 4.71
CA ASP A 31 -21.27 -16.43 5.97
C ASP A 31 -20.51 -16.80 7.26
N ASP A 32 -20.70 -16.00 8.32
CA ASP A 32 -20.49 -16.46 9.71
C ASP A 32 -21.79 -16.30 10.50
N ARG A 33 -22.67 -17.31 10.39
CA ARG A 33 -23.90 -17.43 11.18
C ARG A 33 -23.56 -17.96 12.57
N GLY A 34 -23.68 -17.06 13.53
CA GLY A 34 -24.27 -17.24 14.86
C GLY A 34 -24.19 -18.60 15.55
N GLN A 35 -23.42 -18.64 16.64
CA GLN A 35 -23.84 -19.35 17.84
C GLN A 35 -23.67 -18.44 19.06
N GLY A 36 -24.79 -18.17 19.74
CA GLY A 36 -24.79 -17.56 21.05
C GLY A 36 -24.32 -18.55 22.12
N ASN A 37 -23.80 -18.02 23.23
CA ASN A 37 -24.40 -18.10 24.56
C ASN A 37 -23.38 -17.74 25.66
N ARG A 38 -23.93 -17.27 26.79
CA ARG A 38 -23.37 -17.18 28.15
C ARG A 38 -22.62 -15.90 28.54
N ARG A 39 -23.40 -15.04 29.20
CA ARG A 39 -22.99 -14.06 30.20
C ARG A 39 -22.21 -14.74 31.34
N ARG A 40 -20.98 -14.29 31.59
CA ARG A 40 -20.33 -14.34 32.90
C ARG A 40 -19.55 -13.04 33.08
N GLY A 41 -19.87 -12.31 34.13
CA GLY A 41 -19.15 -11.10 34.52
C GLY A 41 -17.75 -11.44 35.01
N SER A 42 -16.80 -10.59 34.64
CA SER A 42 -15.54 -10.41 35.34
C SER A 42 -15.11 -8.96 35.21
N ASP A 43 -14.67 -8.40 36.32
CA ASP A 43 -14.13 -7.06 36.49
C ASP A 43 -13.15 -6.67 35.36
N ARG A 44 -13.40 -5.51 34.74
CA ARG A 44 -12.45 -4.87 33.84
C ARG A 44 -11.59 -3.92 34.65
N SER A 45 -10.37 -4.34 34.92
CA SER A 45 -9.25 -3.42 35.06
C SER A 45 -9.05 -2.76 33.69
N GLU A 46 -9.24 -1.44 33.61
CA GLU A 46 -8.91 -0.65 32.43
C GLU A 46 -7.40 -0.69 32.22
N SER A 47 -6.95 -1.60 31.34
CA SER A 47 -5.60 -1.51 30.77
C SER A 47 -5.54 -0.25 29.92
N ARG A 48 -4.85 0.78 30.39
CA ARG A 48 -4.48 1.93 29.57
C ARG A 48 -3.73 1.40 28.35
N GLY A 49 -4.34 1.55 27.17
CA GLY A 49 -3.66 1.28 25.91
C GLY A 49 -2.43 2.18 25.78
N PRO A 50 -1.41 1.78 24.99
CA PRO A 50 -0.26 2.63 24.75
C PRO A 50 -0.70 3.98 24.17
N ASP A 51 -0.06 5.06 24.61
CA ASP A 51 -0.31 6.41 24.12
C ASP A 51 -0.08 6.47 22.60
N PRO A 52 -0.90 7.22 21.85
CA PRO A 52 -0.71 7.37 20.40
C PRO A 52 0.67 7.95 20.12
N VAL A 53 1.45 7.27 19.28
CA VAL A 53 2.77 7.75 18.83
C VAL A 53 2.53 8.90 17.86
N ALA A 54 3.07 10.08 18.17
CA ALA A 54 2.97 11.24 17.31
C ALA A 54 3.83 11.02 16.05
N VAL A 55 3.18 11.00 14.90
CA VAL A 55 3.80 10.87 13.57
C VAL A 55 4.38 12.24 13.17
N ARG A 56 5.62 12.29 12.65
CA ARG A 56 6.24 13.55 12.19
C ARG A 56 5.40 14.18 11.08
N PRO A 57 5.28 15.52 10.99
CA PRO A 57 4.65 16.15 9.83
C PRO A 57 5.50 15.83 8.59
N ALA A 58 4.87 15.26 7.57
CA ALA A 58 5.41 15.27 6.21
C ALA A 58 5.58 16.72 5.72
N GLY A 59 6.38 16.95 4.66
CA GLY A 59 6.54 18.26 3.99
C GLY A 59 5.23 18.84 3.45
N ASP A 60 5.26 19.58 2.34
CA ASP A 60 4.07 20.27 1.75
C ASP A 60 2.93 19.32 1.25
N GLY A 61 2.92 18.06 1.66
CA GLY A 61 1.89 17.06 1.36
C GLY A 61 0.69 17.08 2.31
N LEU A 62 -0.28 16.22 2.01
CA LEU A 62 -1.40 15.86 2.87
C LEU A 62 -0.91 15.39 4.25
N ALA A 63 -1.70 15.69 5.28
CA ALA A 63 -1.37 15.33 6.64
C ALA A 63 -1.46 13.80 6.86
N LEU A 64 -0.45 13.25 7.53
CA LEU A 64 -0.49 11.88 8.03
C LEU A 64 -1.56 11.71 9.12
N GLY A 65 -1.91 10.45 9.37
CA GLY A 65 -2.82 10.03 10.41
C GLY A 65 -2.15 9.80 11.75
N THR A 66 -2.93 9.23 12.67
CA THR A 66 -2.45 8.64 13.91
C THR A 66 -2.59 7.13 13.86
N LEU A 67 -1.70 6.44 14.57
CA LEU A 67 -1.67 4.98 14.62
C LEU A 67 -1.52 4.52 16.07
N THR A 68 -2.35 3.56 16.46
CA THR A 68 -2.17 2.80 17.71
C THR A 68 -1.78 1.36 17.42
N VAL A 69 -1.00 0.77 18.31
CA VAL A 69 -0.44 -0.58 18.17
C VAL A 69 -0.98 -1.48 19.26
N ALA A 70 -1.33 -2.72 18.91
CA ALA A 70 -1.68 -3.76 19.87
C ALA A 70 -1.08 -5.12 19.49
N ASP A 71 -0.62 -5.86 20.52
CA ASP A 71 -0.04 -7.19 20.39
C ASP A 71 -1.13 -8.29 20.40
N ASP A 72 -1.95 -8.37 19.36
CA ASP A 72 -2.96 -9.44 19.24
C ASP A 72 -3.18 -9.91 17.79
N VAL A 73 -2.19 -10.63 17.23
CA VAL A 73 -2.34 -11.22 15.89
C VAL A 73 -2.34 -12.74 15.94
N ARG A 74 -3.54 -13.33 15.83
CA ARG A 74 -3.72 -14.79 15.78
C ARG A 74 -3.28 -15.45 14.47
N ARG A 75 -2.84 -14.68 13.46
CA ARG A 75 -2.50 -15.14 12.10
C ARG A 75 -1.35 -14.36 11.47
N CYS A 76 -0.18 -14.45 12.11
CA CYS A 76 1.06 -13.89 11.58
C CYS A 76 1.69 -14.82 10.53
N PRO A 77 2.37 -14.30 9.48
CA PRO A 77 3.24 -15.12 8.64
C PRO A 77 4.28 -15.88 9.48
N ALA A 78 4.65 -17.07 9.04
CA ALA A 78 5.65 -17.89 9.74
C ALA A 78 7.00 -17.14 9.80
N GLY A 79 7.64 -17.18 10.97
CA GLY A 79 8.92 -16.50 11.20
C GLY A 79 8.82 -14.98 11.38
N SER A 80 7.62 -14.43 11.56
CA SER A 80 7.41 -13.00 11.78
C SER A 80 6.83 -12.70 13.17
N THR A 81 7.13 -11.51 13.68
CA THR A 81 6.33 -10.84 14.72
C THR A 81 5.25 -10.02 14.04
N CYS A 82 4.09 -9.86 14.70
CA CYS A 82 2.98 -9.10 14.11
C CYS A 82 2.31 -8.21 15.12
N ASN A 83 1.98 -7.02 14.64
CA ASN A 83 1.22 -6.03 15.35
C ASN A 83 -0.13 -5.82 14.67
N VAL A 84 -1.17 -5.62 15.47
CA VAL A 84 -2.39 -4.97 15.00
C VAL A 84 -2.14 -3.47 15.03
N VAL A 85 -2.56 -2.79 13.96
CA VAL A 85 -2.54 -1.33 13.91
C VAL A 85 -3.96 -0.83 13.70
N ASP A 86 -4.35 0.22 14.42
CA ASP A 86 -5.59 0.95 14.15
C ASP A 86 -5.21 2.36 13.71
N VAL A 87 -5.56 2.72 12.47
CA VAL A 87 -5.14 3.95 11.81
C VAL A 87 -6.31 4.90 11.65
N SER A 88 -6.16 6.13 12.13
CA SER A 88 -7.13 7.22 11.98
C SER A 88 -6.51 8.34 11.13
N CYS A 89 -7.26 8.91 10.20
CA CYS A 89 -6.75 9.90 9.25
C CYS A 89 -7.57 11.19 9.29
N PRO A 90 -6.93 12.37 9.18
CA PRO A 90 -7.65 13.64 9.08
C PRO A 90 -8.62 13.62 7.89
N GLY A 91 -9.86 14.04 8.14
CA GLY A 91 -10.88 14.13 7.10
C GLY A 91 -11.55 12.80 6.70
N LEU A 92 -11.15 11.67 7.30
CA LEU A 92 -11.85 10.39 7.13
C LEU A 92 -12.81 10.12 8.29
N GLN A 93 -14.01 9.62 8.00
CA GLN A 93 -15.03 9.27 8.98
C GLN A 93 -14.68 8.02 9.77
N GLU A 94 -14.00 7.06 9.15
CA GLU A 94 -13.71 5.74 9.72
C GLU A 94 -12.21 5.46 9.81
N SER A 95 -11.78 5.08 11.01
CA SER A 95 -10.48 4.42 11.22
C SER A 95 -10.48 3.04 10.57
N ILE A 96 -9.29 2.57 10.19
CA ILE A 96 -9.11 1.23 9.65
C ILE A 96 -8.19 0.39 10.54
N ARG A 97 -8.59 -0.86 10.75
CA ARG A 97 -7.73 -1.87 11.36
C ARG A 97 -6.84 -2.51 10.30
N GLY A 98 -5.54 -2.57 10.57
CA GLY A 98 -4.53 -3.25 9.78
C GLY A 98 -3.68 -4.20 10.62
N PHE A 99 -2.78 -4.88 9.94
CA PHE A 99 -1.81 -5.79 10.53
C PHE A 99 -0.47 -5.56 9.85
N VAL A 100 0.58 -5.44 10.65
CA VAL A 100 1.94 -5.26 10.17
C VAL A 100 2.77 -6.41 10.70
N SER A 101 3.42 -7.16 9.80
CA SER A 101 4.35 -8.24 10.18
C SER A 101 5.78 -7.79 9.93
N ARG A 102 6.71 -8.18 10.81
CA ARG A 102 8.15 -8.03 10.61
C ARG A 102 8.86 -9.38 10.72
N ALA A 103 9.69 -9.70 9.75
CA ALA A 103 10.65 -10.79 9.81
C ALA A 103 12.06 -10.18 9.77
N GLU A 104 12.82 -10.35 10.85
CA GLU A 104 14.18 -9.82 10.95
C GLU A 104 15.13 -10.62 10.04
N ALA A 105 16.13 -9.94 9.49
CA ALA A 105 17.23 -10.60 8.80
C ALA A 105 18.09 -11.39 9.80
N PRO A 106 18.69 -12.52 9.39
CA PRO A 106 19.70 -13.18 10.21
C PRO A 106 20.97 -12.33 10.29
N GLY A 107 21.40 -11.99 11.51
CA GLY A 107 22.62 -11.22 11.75
C GLY A 107 22.37 -9.72 11.89
N GLU A 108 23.35 -8.91 11.50
CA GLU A 108 23.24 -7.45 11.54
C GLU A 108 22.43 -6.95 10.33
N PRO A 109 21.30 -6.25 10.56
CA PRO A 109 20.46 -5.78 9.46
C PRO A 109 21.16 -4.65 8.70
N ARG A 110 20.96 -4.64 7.38
CA ARG A 110 21.47 -3.61 6.45
C ARG A 110 20.38 -2.66 5.96
N GLY A 111 19.13 -2.97 6.26
CA GLY A 111 17.96 -2.20 5.82
C GLY A 111 16.68 -2.98 6.05
N LEU A 112 15.58 -2.42 5.56
CA LEU A 112 14.22 -2.92 5.69
C LEU A 112 13.45 -2.69 4.39
N VAL A 113 12.75 -3.71 3.91
CA VAL A 113 11.86 -3.63 2.75
C VAL A 113 10.41 -3.84 3.18
N MET A 114 9.55 -2.86 2.93
CA MET A 114 8.11 -2.96 3.14
C MET A 114 7.39 -3.43 1.88
N PHE A 115 6.51 -4.41 2.04
CA PHE A 115 5.72 -5.02 0.98
C PHE A 115 4.23 -4.72 1.12
N PHE A 116 3.64 -4.19 0.05
CA PHE A 116 2.21 -3.90 -0.06
C PHE A 116 1.54 -4.79 -1.11
N GLY A 117 0.54 -5.55 -0.69
CA GLY A 117 -0.25 -6.41 -1.58
C GLY A 117 -1.20 -5.62 -2.49
N GLY A 118 -1.55 -6.21 -3.62
CA GLY A 118 -2.49 -5.63 -4.60
C GLY A 118 -3.94 -5.54 -4.15
N GLY A 119 -4.76 -4.90 -4.99
CA GLY A 119 -6.16 -4.62 -4.73
C GLY A 119 -6.36 -3.89 -3.38
N PRO A 120 -7.28 -4.35 -2.52
CA PRO A 120 -7.54 -3.73 -1.22
C PRO A 120 -6.49 -4.06 -0.14
N GLY A 121 -5.45 -4.84 -0.47
CA GLY A 121 -4.38 -5.20 0.47
C GLY A 121 -4.84 -6.10 1.63
N LYS A 122 -5.91 -6.89 1.44
CA LYS A 122 -6.52 -7.72 2.49
C LYS A 122 -5.81 -9.03 2.79
N GLN A 123 -4.75 -9.35 2.05
CA GLN A 123 -3.95 -10.56 2.21
C GLN A 123 -2.48 -10.18 2.41
N TRP A 124 -1.74 -11.02 3.12
CA TRP A 124 -0.29 -10.89 3.22
C TRP A 124 0.34 -11.01 1.84
N TYR A 125 1.41 -10.24 1.59
CA TYR A 125 2.14 -10.32 0.33
C TYR A 125 2.66 -11.75 0.10
N SER A 126 3.13 -12.42 1.16
CA SER A 126 3.56 -13.82 1.15
C SER A 126 2.48 -14.84 0.79
N GLY A 127 1.20 -14.46 0.87
CA GLY A 127 0.07 -15.31 0.52
C GLY A 127 -0.33 -15.25 -0.95
N ARG A 128 0.38 -14.46 -1.78
CA ARG A 128 0.10 -14.25 -3.20
C ARG A 128 1.36 -14.36 -4.05
N GLY A 129 1.17 -14.67 -5.34
CA GLY A 129 2.26 -14.77 -6.32
C GLY A 129 2.89 -16.16 -6.39
N SER A 130 3.84 -16.31 -7.32
CA SER A 130 4.48 -17.59 -7.63
C SER A 130 5.62 -17.95 -6.68
N ASP A 131 6.38 -16.97 -6.18
CA ASP A 131 7.50 -17.21 -5.26
C ASP A 131 7.83 -16.02 -4.32
N PRO A 132 6.89 -15.59 -3.46
CA PRO A 132 7.20 -14.57 -2.47
C PRO A 132 8.22 -15.06 -1.42
N GLN A 133 8.23 -16.37 -1.10
CA GLN A 133 9.11 -16.93 -0.07
C GLN A 133 10.58 -16.95 -0.52
N GLY A 134 10.87 -17.35 -1.76
CA GLY A 134 12.22 -17.28 -2.31
C GLY A 134 12.75 -15.85 -2.39
N THR A 135 11.87 -14.90 -2.76
CA THR A 135 12.20 -13.47 -2.75
C THR A 135 12.57 -12.98 -1.34
N PHE A 136 11.77 -13.32 -0.33
CA PHE A 136 12.03 -12.91 1.06
C PHE A 136 13.29 -13.57 1.63
N ALA A 137 13.46 -14.87 1.44
CA ALA A 137 14.65 -15.59 1.89
C ALA A 137 15.93 -14.98 1.30
N ARG A 138 15.88 -14.57 0.03
CA ARG A 138 17.01 -13.92 -0.63
C ARG A 138 17.30 -12.54 -0.05
N LEU A 139 16.29 -11.69 0.12
CA LEU A 139 16.47 -10.37 0.73
C LEU A 139 16.97 -10.47 2.17
N GLN A 140 16.45 -11.39 2.98
CA GLN A 140 16.94 -11.64 4.32
C GLN A 140 18.39 -12.14 4.32
N SER A 141 18.77 -13.02 3.38
CA SER A 141 20.17 -13.44 3.23
C SER A 141 21.12 -12.29 2.81
N GLU A 142 20.58 -11.22 2.24
CA GLU A 142 21.30 -9.99 1.89
C GLU A 142 21.30 -8.96 3.05
N GLY A 143 20.69 -9.30 4.19
CA GLY A 143 20.64 -8.48 5.41
C GLY A 143 19.40 -7.60 5.53
N MET A 144 18.34 -7.83 4.75
CA MET A 144 17.14 -6.98 4.77
C MET A 144 16.06 -7.53 5.69
N ASP A 145 15.58 -6.70 6.61
CA ASP A 145 14.34 -6.95 7.31
C ASP A 145 13.16 -6.90 6.33
N ILE A 146 12.17 -7.76 6.54
CA ILE A 146 10.98 -7.84 5.69
C ILE A 146 9.77 -7.41 6.49
N VAL A 147 9.09 -6.38 6.01
CA VAL A 147 7.83 -5.91 6.56
C VAL A 147 6.71 -6.14 5.56
N GLN A 148 5.57 -6.63 6.02
CA GLN A 148 4.36 -6.75 5.18
C GLN A 148 3.20 -6.04 5.86
N VAL A 149 2.33 -5.44 5.05
CA VAL A 149 1.11 -4.78 5.52
C VAL A 149 -0.11 -5.52 4.96
N ARG A 150 -1.09 -5.76 5.83
CA ARG A 150 -2.38 -6.34 5.48
C ARG A 150 -3.50 -5.55 6.14
N TRP A 151 -4.53 -5.22 5.37
CA TRP A 151 -5.69 -4.46 5.85
C TRP A 151 -6.86 -5.38 6.25
N GLY A 152 -7.55 -5.00 7.32
CA GLY A 152 -8.83 -5.58 7.72
C GLY A 152 -10.00 -5.00 6.94
N GLY A 153 -11.22 -5.43 7.30
CA GLY A 153 -12.47 -4.87 6.78
C GLY A 153 -12.55 -4.85 5.25
N GLN A 154 -12.76 -3.67 4.69
CA GLN A 154 -12.86 -3.43 3.25
C GLN A 154 -11.53 -3.07 2.58
N GLY A 155 -10.43 -3.01 3.34
CA GLY A 155 -9.11 -2.63 2.84
C GLY A 155 -8.87 -1.13 2.80
N TRP A 156 -7.65 -0.75 2.41
CA TRP A 156 -7.17 0.63 2.51
C TRP A 156 -7.95 1.64 1.67
N LEU A 157 -8.50 1.22 0.54
CA LEU A 157 -9.07 2.08 -0.51
C LEU A 157 -10.57 2.36 -0.37
N ARG A 158 -11.23 1.83 0.67
CA ARG A 158 -12.67 2.00 0.84
C ARG A 158 -13.00 3.20 1.74
N ALA A 159 -13.85 4.11 1.26
CA ALA A 159 -14.46 5.18 2.05
C ALA A 159 -15.78 4.73 2.71
N ALA A 160 -16.20 5.47 3.74
CA ALA A 160 -17.50 5.30 4.36
C ALA A 160 -18.66 5.55 3.35
N ASP A 161 -19.86 5.08 3.66
CA ASP A 161 -21.03 5.26 2.77
C ASP A 161 -21.31 6.77 2.56
N GLY A 162 -21.29 7.22 1.32
CA GLY A 162 -21.51 8.63 0.96
C GLY A 162 -20.35 9.58 1.27
N GLU A 163 -19.17 9.06 1.62
CA GLU A 163 -17.97 9.84 1.86
C GLU A 163 -17.14 10.02 0.57
N GLU A 164 -17.24 11.20 -0.04
CA GLU A 164 -16.56 11.54 -1.31
C GLU A 164 -15.13 12.07 -1.10
N VAL A 165 -14.23 11.22 -0.57
CA VAL A 165 -12.84 11.61 -0.23
C VAL A 165 -11.82 11.22 -1.29
N GLY A 166 -12.06 10.14 -2.03
CA GLY A 166 -11.18 9.66 -3.09
C GLY A 166 -9.91 8.94 -2.61
N PRO A 167 -9.15 8.36 -3.54
CA PRO A 167 -8.03 7.48 -3.23
C PRO A 167 -6.82 8.17 -2.59
N ALA A 168 -6.55 9.43 -2.96
CA ALA A 168 -5.44 10.20 -2.39
C ALA A 168 -5.59 10.38 -0.87
N GLN A 169 -6.78 10.81 -0.40
CA GLN A 169 -7.03 10.97 1.04
C GLN A 169 -7.04 9.63 1.79
N LEU A 170 -7.58 8.58 1.18
CA LEU A 170 -7.57 7.24 1.78
C LEU A 170 -6.15 6.66 1.90
N ALA A 171 -5.22 7.08 1.04
CA ALA A 171 -3.83 6.65 1.09
C ALA A 171 -3.09 7.13 2.36
N CYS A 172 -3.63 8.10 3.10
CA CYS A 172 -3.15 8.45 4.46
C CYS A 172 -2.96 7.19 5.32
N ARG A 173 -3.85 6.19 5.19
CA ARG A 173 -3.76 4.94 5.93
C ARG A 173 -2.42 4.25 5.73
N SER A 174 -1.99 4.12 4.46
CA SER A 174 -0.73 3.47 4.09
C SER A 174 0.46 4.35 4.42
N ALA A 175 0.40 5.65 4.11
CA ALA A 175 1.47 6.60 4.42
C ALA A 175 1.77 6.65 5.93
N THR A 176 0.72 6.65 6.77
CA THR A 176 0.87 6.62 8.23
C THR A 176 1.57 5.35 8.72
N VAL A 177 1.22 4.19 8.18
CA VAL A 177 1.90 2.93 8.51
C VAL A 177 3.35 2.94 8.04
N ILE A 178 3.64 3.47 6.85
CA ILE A 178 5.02 3.59 6.33
C ILE A 178 5.86 4.45 7.26
N ASN A 179 5.38 5.65 7.61
CA ASN A 179 6.11 6.53 8.53
C ASN A 179 6.30 5.88 9.90
N TRP A 180 5.27 5.22 10.45
CA TRP A 180 5.40 4.53 11.73
C TRP A 180 6.45 3.41 11.69
N VAL A 181 6.50 2.62 10.60
CA VAL A 181 7.52 1.57 10.43
C VAL A 181 8.92 2.18 10.29
N HIS A 182 9.05 3.29 9.56
CA HIS A 182 10.31 4.02 9.46
C HIS A 182 10.83 4.38 10.85
N ASP A 183 10.05 5.15 11.62
CA ASP A 183 10.47 5.68 12.91
C ASP A 183 10.64 4.57 13.97
N THR A 184 9.83 3.52 13.92
CA THR A 184 9.80 2.48 14.97
C THR A 184 10.78 1.33 14.71
N TRP A 185 11.01 0.97 13.44
CA TRP A 185 11.76 -0.24 13.10
C TRP A 185 12.97 0.00 12.23
N TYR A 186 12.96 1.01 11.36
CA TYR A 186 14.11 1.29 10.49
C TYR A 186 15.12 2.24 11.14
N GLU A 187 14.67 3.37 11.68
CA GLU A 187 15.56 4.35 12.34
C GLU A 187 16.40 3.70 13.45
N PRO A 188 15.86 2.82 14.33
CA PRO A 188 16.66 2.15 15.35
C PRO A 188 17.65 1.10 14.83
N LEU A 189 17.63 0.77 13.53
CA LEU A 189 18.66 -0.08 12.94
C LEU A 189 20.00 0.67 12.81
N GLU A 190 19.97 2.01 12.84
CA GLU A 190 21.15 2.88 12.68
C GLU A 190 21.97 2.58 11.41
N VAL A 191 21.28 2.11 10.36
CA VAL A 191 21.90 1.82 9.06
C VAL A 191 22.02 3.10 8.23
N ALA A 192 23.17 3.28 7.61
CA ALA A 192 23.45 4.37 6.68
C ALA A 192 23.69 3.78 5.28
N PRO A 193 22.63 3.57 4.48
CA PRO A 193 22.79 3.04 3.14
C PRO A 193 23.60 4.01 2.26
N GLU A 194 24.45 3.47 1.38
CA GLU A 194 25.09 4.29 0.34
C GLU A 194 24.02 4.82 -0.63
N PRO A 195 24.20 6.03 -1.20
CA PRO A 195 23.25 6.57 -2.17
C PRO A 195 22.92 5.59 -3.31
N GLY A 196 21.64 5.44 -3.62
CA GLY A 196 21.13 4.52 -4.64
C GLY A 196 21.04 3.05 -4.19
N THR A 197 21.44 2.72 -2.97
CA THR A 197 21.19 1.40 -2.37
C THR A 197 19.85 1.39 -1.62
N CYS A 198 19.55 0.29 -0.93
CA CYS A 198 18.28 0.09 -0.27
C CYS A 198 18.52 0.02 1.25
N GLY A 199 18.21 1.10 1.96
CA GLY A 199 18.05 1.09 3.42
C GLY A 199 16.59 0.89 3.76
N PHE A 200 15.77 1.93 3.68
CA PHE A 200 14.32 1.88 3.82
C PHE A 200 13.64 1.90 2.44
N CYS A 201 13.16 0.74 1.99
CA CYS A 201 12.56 0.60 0.67
C CYS A 201 11.13 0.13 0.71
N LEU A 202 10.35 0.60 -0.27
CA LEU A 202 8.97 0.23 -0.46
C LEU A 202 8.80 -0.53 -1.76
N THR A 203 8.01 -1.60 -1.74
CA THR A 203 7.60 -2.32 -2.94
C THR A 203 6.15 -2.74 -2.84
N GLY A 204 5.48 -2.79 -3.98
CA GLY A 204 4.06 -3.05 -4.03
C GLY A 204 3.62 -3.47 -5.42
N ASN A 205 2.56 -4.27 -5.49
CA ASN A 205 2.00 -4.75 -6.75
C ASN A 205 0.60 -4.19 -6.96
N SER A 206 0.29 -3.66 -8.15
CA SER A 206 -1.06 -3.17 -8.49
C SER A 206 -1.58 -2.14 -7.47
N GLY A 207 -2.67 -2.43 -6.74
CA GLY A 207 -3.13 -1.58 -5.63
C GLY A 207 -2.06 -1.31 -4.56
N GLY A 208 -1.11 -2.23 -4.35
CA GLY A 208 0.07 -2.04 -3.50
C GLY A 208 1.06 -1.04 -4.07
N ALA A 209 1.26 -1.03 -5.39
CA ALA A 209 2.04 0.01 -6.06
C ALA A 209 1.40 1.40 -5.87
N SER A 210 0.08 1.48 -5.82
CA SER A 210 -0.62 2.74 -5.54
C SER A 210 -0.40 3.21 -4.11
N GLN A 211 -0.50 2.33 -3.12
CA GLN A 211 -0.26 2.66 -1.71
C GLN A 211 1.10 3.32 -1.50
N ILE A 212 2.17 2.74 -2.07
CA ILE A 212 3.54 3.28 -1.91
C ILE A 212 3.79 4.53 -2.76
N THR A 213 3.12 4.66 -3.91
CA THR A 213 3.33 5.82 -4.79
C THR A 213 2.55 7.04 -4.30
N TYR A 214 1.36 6.87 -3.73
CA TYR A 214 0.66 7.95 -3.02
C TYR A 214 1.48 8.46 -1.84
N ALA A 215 2.18 7.58 -1.12
CA ALA A 215 2.99 7.95 0.03
C ALA A 215 4.09 8.97 -0.33
N ILE A 216 4.78 8.79 -1.47
CA ILE A 216 5.81 9.75 -1.93
C ILE A 216 5.19 10.95 -2.68
N THR A 217 4.29 10.63 -3.62
CA THR A 217 3.11 11.38 -4.06
C THR A 217 2.68 12.67 -3.38
N HIS A 218 1.95 12.40 -2.32
CA HIS A 218 0.96 13.26 -1.70
C HIS A 218 1.27 13.43 -0.22
N TYR A 219 2.12 12.60 0.36
CA TYR A 219 2.44 12.60 1.79
C TYR A 219 3.92 12.83 2.05
N GLY A 220 4.69 13.31 1.07
CA GLY A 220 6.08 13.74 1.26
C GLY A 220 7.04 12.65 1.77
N LEU A 221 6.67 11.37 1.71
CA LEU A 221 7.51 10.30 2.28
C LEU A 221 8.73 9.96 1.40
N ALA A 222 8.96 10.69 0.31
CA ALA A 222 10.21 10.59 -0.43
C ALA A 222 11.42 10.93 0.47
N GLU A 223 11.28 11.88 1.40
CA GLU A 223 12.38 12.32 2.26
C GLU A 223 12.95 11.22 3.18
N VAL A 224 12.19 10.15 3.45
CA VAL A 224 12.59 9.07 4.35
C VAL A 224 12.77 7.73 3.65
N VAL A 225 12.50 7.65 2.35
CA VAL A 225 12.54 6.40 1.57
C VAL A 225 13.69 6.43 0.57
N ASP A 226 14.54 5.42 0.59
CA ASP A 226 15.67 5.30 -0.34
C ASP A 226 15.24 4.78 -1.72
N ALA A 227 14.24 3.89 -1.75
CA ALA A 227 13.71 3.38 -3.02
C ALA A 227 12.22 2.99 -2.97
N VAL A 228 11.50 3.29 -4.05
CA VAL A 228 10.12 2.86 -4.29
C VAL A 228 10.06 2.05 -5.57
N ILE A 229 9.61 0.80 -5.45
CA ILE A 229 9.60 -0.18 -6.53
C ILE A 229 8.15 -0.64 -6.80
N PRO A 230 7.37 0.17 -7.54
CA PRO A 230 6.03 -0.22 -7.97
C PRO A 230 6.13 -1.29 -9.06
N THR A 231 5.32 -2.33 -8.92
CA THR A 231 5.17 -3.40 -9.91
C THR A 231 3.74 -3.45 -10.41
N SER A 232 3.53 -3.62 -11.72
CA SER A 232 2.19 -3.69 -12.32
C SER A 232 1.28 -2.53 -11.90
N GLY A 233 1.81 -1.30 -11.90
CA GLY A 233 1.08 -0.12 -11.46
C GLY A 233 1.98 1.10 -11.29
N PRO A 234 1.46 2.19 -10.69
CA PRO A 234 0.19 2.23 -9.97
C PRO A 234 -1.03 2.41 -10.91
N PRO A 235 -2.14 1.67 -10.71
CA PRO A 235 -3.37 1.86 -11.47
C PRO A 235 -4.10 3.19 -11.21
N HIS A 236 -3.69 3.98 -10.21
CA HIS A 236 -4.31 5.27 -9.86
C HIS A 236 -3.52 6.48 -10.36
N ALA A 237 -2.54 6.30 -11.25
CA ALA A 237 -2.13 7.41 -12.09
C ALA A 237 -3.24 7.61 -13.13
N GLU A 238 -3.73 8.78 -13.50
CA GLU A 238 -4.69 9.05 -14.58
C GLU A 238 -6.12 8.52 -14.33
N LEU A 239 -6.66 8.80 -13.13
CA LEU A 239 -8.05 8.47 -12.79
C LEU A 239 -9.04 9.14 -13.74
N ALA A 240 -8.78 10.38 -14.16
CA ALA A 240 -9.67 11.12 -15.06
C ALA A 240 -9.82 10.38 -16.39
N LYS A 241 -8.71 9.99 -17.02
CA LYS A 241 -8.72 9.20 -18.27
C LYS A 241 -9.35 7.82 -18.05
N GLY A 242 -9.04 7.15 -16.94
CA GLY A 242 -9.60 5.83 -16.61
C GLY A 242 -11.12 5.82 -16.41
N CYS A 243 -11.68 6.91 -15.89
CA CYS A 243 -13.09 7.02 -15.52
C CYS A 243 -13.96 7.71 -16.57
N LEU A 244 -13.48 8.74 -17.28
CA LEU A 244 -14.35 9.69 -17.98
C LEU A 244 -14.75 9.32 -19.41
N ALA A 245 -14.30 8.20 -20.00
CA ALA A 245 -14.73 7.76 -21.34
C ALA A 245 -14.63 8.85 -22.42
N ASN A 246 -13.65 9.75 -22.28
CA ASN A 246 -13.42 10.85 -23.22
C ASN A 246 -12.91 10.30 -24.56
N PRO A 247 -13.31 10.90 -25.70
CA PRO A 247 -12.76 10.53 -27.00
C PRO A 247 -11.24 10.67 -27.04
N GLY A 248 -10.53 9.61 -27.44
CA GLY A 248 -9.07 9.55 -27.50
C GLY A 248 -8.39 8.93 -26.28
N ASP A 249 -9.12 8.73 -25.18
CA ASP A 249 -8.61 8.10 -23.95
C ASP A 249 -9.03 6.62 -23.84
N GLU A 250 -9.55 6.00 -24.90
CA GLU A 250 -10.15 4.66 -24.85
C GLU A 250 -9.16 3.59 -24.35
N ALA A 251 -7.87 3.78 -24.61
CA ALA A 251 -6.81 2.89 -24.16
C ALA A 251 -6.61 2.89 -22.63
N TYR A 252 -6.99 3.97 -21.94
CA TYR A 252 -6.83 4.14 -20.50
C TYR A 252 -8.04 3.68 -19.70
N LEU A 253 -9.17 3.41 -20.36
CA LEU A 253 -10.43 3.15 -19.66
C LEU A 253 -10.34 1.95 -18.73
N PHE A 254 -10.72 2.19 -17.48
CA PHE A 254 -10.77 1.13 -16.50
C PHE A 254 -11.87 0.12 -16.85
N PRO A 255 -11.60 -1.19 -16.73
CA PRO A 255 -12.64 -2.20 -16.82
C PRO A 255 -13.66 -2.00 -15.68
N GLY A 256 -14.90 -2.48 -15.87
CA GLY A 256 -16.00 -2.25 -14.93
C GLY A 256 -15.69 -2.59 -13.48
N SER A 257 -14.94 -3.67 -13.22
CA SER A 257 -14.53 -4.03 -11.85
C SER A 257 -13.54 -3.04 -11.23
N ALA A 258 -12.64 -2.44 -12.02
CA ALA A 258 -11.73 -1.41 -11.53
C ALA A 258 -12.47 -0.10 -11.28
N ARG A 259 -13.45 0.26 -12.14
CA ARG A 259 -14.32 1.43 -11.90
C ARG A 259 -15.09 1.32 -10.58
N GLN A 260 -15.66 0.15 -10.28
CA GLN A 260 -16.33 -0.10 -9.00
C GLN A 260 -15.39 0.03 -7.79
N VAL A 261 -14.11 -0.32 -7.94
CA VAL A 261 -13.10 -0.12 -6.88
C VAL A 261 -12.86 1.38 -6.67
N ILE A 262 -12.69 2.16 -7.74
CA ILE A 262 -12.54 3.62 -7.67
C ILE A 262 -13.79 4.28 -7.08
N ASP A 263 -14.99 3.89 -7.52
CA ASP A 263 -16.25 4.38 -6.96
C ASP A 263 -16.33 4.16 -5.45
N GLY A 264 -15.83 3.02 -4.97
CA GLY A 264 -15.74 2.73 -3.55
C GLY A 264 -14.88 3.69 -2.74
N SER A 265 -13.90 4.34 -3.37
CA SER A 265 -13.08 5.38 -2.75
C SER A 265 -13.81 6.72 -2.63
N TYR A 266 -14.90 6.90 -3.39
CA TYR A 266 -15.81 8.05 -3.32
C TYR A 266 -17.10 7.71 -2.57
N GLY A 267 -17.08 6.68 -1.71
CA GLY A 267 -18.19 6.34 -0.83
C GLY A 267 -19.39 5.67 -1.52
N ALA A 268 -19.33 5.48 -2.84
CA ALA A 268 -20.40 4.85 -3.61
C ALA A 268 -20.54 3.34 -3.31
N ARG A 269 -21.75 2.81 -3.55
CA ARG A 269 -22.14 1.42 -3.29
C ARG A 269 -22.72 0.80 -4.56
N GLY A 270 -22.22 -0.37 -4.95
CA GLY A 270 -22.68 -1.06 -6.16
C GLY A 270 -22.05 -0.52 -7.44
N ALA A 271 -22.81 -0.53 -8.54
CA ALA A 271 -22.36 -0.10 -9.87
C ALA A 271 -22.67 1.38 -10.17
N GLU A 272 -23.22 2.10 -9.20
CA GLU A 272 -23.60 3.50 -9.31
C GLU A 272 -22.57 4.33 -8.55
N GLY A 273 -21.60 4.89 -9.28
CA GLY A 273 -20.57 5.77 -8.74
C GLY A 273 -19.96 6.62 -9.85
N PRO A 274 -19.18 7.66 -9.49
CA PRO A 274 -18.73 8.67 -10.44
C PRO A 274 -17.85 8.10 -11.57
N CYS A 275 -17.05 7.07 -11.28
CA CYS A 275 -16.21 6.40 -12.26
C CYS A 275 -17.01 5.42 -13.14
N SER A 276 -17.89 4.59 -12.55
CA SER A 276 -18.74 3.69 -13.34
C SER A 276 -19.73 4.44 -14.24
N GLY A 277 -20.21 5.60 -13.78
CA GLY A 277 -21.10 6.49 -14.52
C GLY A 277 -20.40 7.43 -15.49
N SER A 278 -19.06 7.45 -15.50
CA SER A 278 -18.26 8.43 -16.27
C SER A 278 -18.74 9.87 -16.03
N ASP A 279 -18.97 10.22 -14.76
CA ASP A 279 -19.50 11.51 -14.35
C ASP A 279 -18.44 12.61 -14.49
N ALA A 280 -18.58 13.44 -15.52
CA ALA A 280 -17.69 14.57 -15.80
C ALA A 280 -17.63 15.60 -14.66
N ALA A 281 -18.63 15.67 -13.77
CA ALA A 281 -18.58 16.55 -12.61
C ALA A 281 -17.46 16.16 -11.62
N PHE A 282 -17.01 14.91 -11.64
CA PHE A 282 -15.92 14.41 -10.81
C PHE A 282 -14.53 14.59 -11.42
N GLN A 283 -14.40 15.15 -12.63
CA GLN A 283 -13.08 15.36 -13.25
C GLN A 283 -12.08 16.09 -12.33
N PRO A 284 -12.43 17.21 -11.65
CA PRO A 284 -11.49 17.87 -10.75
C PRO A 284 -11.07 16.99 -9.57
N SER A 285 -11.97 16.14 -9.06
CA SER A 285 -11.65 15.18 -7.99
C SER A 285 -10.74 14.08 -8.50
N PHE A 286 -10.99 13.54 -9.70
CA PHE A 286 -10.11 12.54 -10.31
C PHE A 286 -8.71 13.09 -10.57
N GLU A 287 -8.59 14.31 -11.11
CA GLU A 287 -7.29 14.95 -11.34
C GLU A 287 -6.54 15.23 -10.03
N ARG A 288 -7.25 15.72 -9.00
CA ARG A 288 -6.69 15.93 -7.66
C ARG A 288 -6.22 14.63 -7.01
N ASP A 289 -6.94 13.53 -7.23
CA ASP A 289 -6.64 12.27 -6.56
C ASP A 289 -5.72 11.36 -7.41
N SER A 290 -5.33 11.77 -8.62
CA SER A 290 -4.46 10.99 -9.49
C SER A 290 -2.99 11.12 -9.06
N ILE A 291 -2.24 10.02 -9.15
CA ILE A 291 -0.85 9.95 -8.67
C ILE A 291 0.10 10.90 -9.39
N GLU A 292 -0.11 11.16 -10.67
CA GLU A 292 0.74 11.90 -11.63
C GLU A 292 0.36 13.37 -11.82
N THR A 293 -0.84 13.77 -11.43
CA THR A 293 -1.29 15.17 -11.49
C THR A 293 -1.64 15.78 -10.13
N GLY A 294 -2.07 14.97 -9.17
CA GLY A 294 -2.61 15.41 -7.89
C GLY A 294 -1.60 15.54 -6.75
N GLY A 295 -0.40 14.97 -6.93
CA GLY A 295 0.66 14.96 -5.94
C GLY A 295 1.28 16.34 -5.73
N SER A 296 1.85 16.56 -4.54
CA SER A 296 2.56 17.80 -4.21
C SER A 296 4.01 17.80 -4.69
N ASP A 297 4.60 16.62 -4.93
CA ASP A 297 6.00 16.49 -5.33
C ASP A 297 6.27 15.29 -6.26
N TYR A 298 7.11 15.54 -7.25
CA TYR A 298 7.58 14.59 -8.27
C TYR A 298 9.10 14.63 -8.45
N GLN A 299 9.81 15.38 -7.62
CA GLN A 299 11.26 15.50 -7.66
C GLN A 299 11.85 14.75 -6.46
N TYR A 300 12.43 13.58 -6.74
CA TYR A 300 12.98 12.74 -5.70
C TYR A 300 14.50 12.64 -5.83
N PRO A 301 15.27 13.65 -5.37
CA PRO A 301 16.73 13.65 -5.52
C PRO A 301 17.38 12.50 -4.74
N GLU A 302 16.81 12.13 -3.58
CA GLU A 302 17.36 11.11 -2.70
C GLU A 302 16.59 9.77 -2.75
N THR A 303 15.40 9.73 -3.36
CA THR A 303 14.63 8.49 -3.53
C THR A 303 14.73 7.95 -4.95
N ARG A 304 15.14 6.69 -5.08
CA ARG A 304 15.09 5.98 -6.35
C ARG A 304 13.69 5.42 -6.63
N VAL A 305 13.03 5.89 -7.67
CA VAL A 305 11.78 5.29 -8.16
C VAL A 305 12.07 4.35 -9.33
N HIS A 306 11.65 3.08 -9.22
CA HIS A 306 11.90 2.06 -10.24
C HIS A 306 10.64 1.24 -10.57
N PHE A 307 10.02 1.56 -11.69
CA PHE A 307 8.84 0.82 -12.17
C PHE A 307 9.22 -0.50 -12.81
N ILE A 308 8.52 -1.57 -12.44
CA ILE A 308 8.62 -2.88 -13.07
C ILE A 308 7.28 -3.21 -13.71
N VAL A 309 7.27 -3.29 -15.04
CA VAL A 309 6.07 -3.57 -15.82
C VAL A 309 6.33 -4.80 -16.68
N SER A 310 5.43 -5.78 -16.60
CA SER A 310 5.49 -6.98 -17.43
C SER A 310 5.01 -6.65 -18.86
N PRO A 311 5.56 -7.30 -19.91
CA PRO A 311 4.90 -7.33 -21.21
C PRO A 311 3.45 -7.81 -21.07
N GLY A 312 2.49 -7.08 -21.65
CA GLY A 312 1.06 -7.40 -21.59
C GLY A 312 0.37 -7.01 -20.28
N ASP A 313 1.04 -6.25 -19.41
CA ASP A 313 0.40 -5.71 -18.22
C ASP A 313 -0.52 -4.54 -18.57
N GLU A 314 -1.82 -4.81 -18.52
CA GLU A 314 -2.86 -3.84 -18.83
C GLU A 314 -3.24 -2.93 -17.67
N THR A 315 -2.66 -3.17 -16.48
CA THR A 315 -3.06 -2.50 -15.23
C THR A 315 -2.24 -1.25 -14.92
N VAL A 316 -1.24 -0.94 -15.74
CA VAL A 316 -0.41 0.26 -15.62
C VAL A 316 -1.01 1.36 -16.50
N ALA A 317 -1.20 2.55 -15.94
CA ALA A 317 -1.70 3.73 -16.67
C ALA A 317 -0.69 4.32 -17.68
N VAL A 318 0.49 3.70 -17.82
CA VAL A 318 1.46 4.05 -18.86
C VAL A 318 1.17 3.18 -20.08
N ARG A 319 0.23 3.62 -20.91
CA ARG A 319 0.05 3.13 -22.29
C ARG A 319 0.45 4.21 -23.26
#